data_AF-E0VVQ9-F1
#
_entry.id   AF-E0VVQ9-F1
#
_cell.length_a   1.000
_cell.length_b   1.000
_cell.length_c   1.000
_cell.angle_alpha   90.00
_cell.angle_beta   90.00
_cell.angle_gamma   90.00
#
_symmetry.space_group_name_H-M   'P 1'
#
loop_
_entity.id
_entity.type
_entity.pdbx_description
1 polymer ?
#
loop_
_entity_poly.entity_id
_entity_poly.type
_entity_poly.pdbx_seq_one_letter_code
_entity_poly.pdbx_strand_id
1 'polypeptide(L)'
;MFNKSIIELEKLNSTTTEINSLEVKLDEANTAFRILLNDSIKNLKALSKKLGGCIEKARPYYDALETLRKAQMDCQRAAVLYQRANEIHQAAKETVALAEQRFLSRQHEWKFDSAWQEMLNHATIKVMEAETQKTESEMEHQKRTLIFNQAEKQVHDFESKLRKSISKSKPYFEEKELCQKNLASQKEKVEFLQKQLILVKNSYSLSLKNLEKISEEIHSKRGTIGRGIR
;
A
#
# COMPACT_ATOMS: atom_id res chain seq x y z
N MET A 1 31.83 -8.95 -28.25
CA MET A 1 31.38 -7.54 -28.41
C MET A 1 30.19 -7.46 -29.35
N PHE A 2 30.25 -8.04 -30.55
CA PHE A 2 29.09 -8.16 -31.46
C PHE A 2 27.83 -8.76 -30.81
N ASN A 3 27.94 -9.86 -30.07
CA ASN A 3 26.79 -10.44 -29.36
C ASN A 3 26.17 -9.48 -28.32
N LYS A 4 26.95 -8.60 -27.69
CA LYS A 4 26.42 -7.62 -26.72
C LYS A 4 25.60 -6.54 -27.43
N SER A 5 26.04 -6.07 -28.60
CA SER A 5 25.29 -5.10 -29.41
C SER A 5 23.99 -5.68 -29.95
N ILE A 6 23.99 -6.95 -30.41
CA ILE A 6 22.79 -7.62 -30.91
C ILE A 6 21.74 -7.75 -29.80
N ILE A 7 22.15 -8.18 -28.60
CA ILE A 7 21.25 -8.30 -27.44
C ILE A 7 20.60 -6.95 -27.08
N GLU A 8 21.37 -5.86 -27.05
CA GLU A 8 20.82 -4.55 -26.73
C GLU A 8 19.88 -4.01 -27.83
N LEU A 9 20.14 -4.32 -29.10
CA LEU A 9 19.23 -3.99 -30.21
C LEU A 9 17.93 -4.78 -30.16
N GLU A 10 17.98 -6.08 -29.86
CA GLU A 10 16.79 -6.90 -29.63
C GLU A 10 15.97 -6.35 -28.46
N LYS A 11 16.64 -5.94 -27.38
CA LYS A 11 16.00 -5.31 -26.22
C LYS A 11 15.37 -3.96 -26.56
N LEU A 12 16.00 -3.15 -27.41
CA LEU A 12 15.38 -1.91 -27.90
C LEU A 12 14.13 -2.17 -28.74
N ASN A 13 14.18 -3.14 -29.65
CA ASN A 13 13.03 -3.50 -30.47
C ASN A 13 11.86 -3.99 -29.60
N SER A 14 12.15 -4.86 -28.62
CA SER A 14 11.16 -5.36 -27.66
C SER A 14 10.58 -4.24 -26.79
N THR A 15 11.43 -3.38 -26.22
CA THR A 15 10.95 -2.25 -25.39
C THR A 15 10.18 -1.20 -26.21
N THR A 16 10.50 -1.02 -27.50
CA THR A 16 9.75 -0.13 -28.40
C THR A 16 8.33 -0.64 -28.65
N THR A 17 8.18 -1.94 -28.96
CA THR A 17 6.85 -2.52 -29.17
C THR A 17 6.03 -2.50 -27.88
N GLU A 18 6.69 -2.74 -26.74
CA GLU A 18 6.05 -2.66 -25.42
C GLU A 18 5.60 -1.23 -25.07
N ILE A 19 6.44 -0.21 -25.33
CA ILE A 19 6.07 1.21 -25.15
C ILE A 19 4.82 1.54 -25.97
N ASN A 20 4.81 1.22 -27.26
CA ASN A 20 3.67 1.50 -28.13
C ASN A 20 2.39 0.81 -27.64
N SER A 21 2.50 -0.46 -27.22
CA SER A 21 1.36 -1.20 -26.67
C SER A 21 0.82 -0.58 -25.37
N LEU A 22 1.72 -0.17 -24.47
CA LEU A 22 1.35 0.47 -23.21
C LEU A 22 0.74 1.86 -23.41
N GLU A 23 1.22 2.63 -24.38
CA GLU A 23 0.66 3.95 -24.72
C GLU A 23 -0.77 3.82 -25.25
N VAL A 24 -1.03 2.87 -26.15
CA VAL A 24 -2.39 2.60 -26.65
C VAL A 24 -3.31 2.18 -25.50
N LYS A 25 -2.90 1.21 -24.67
CA LYS A 25 -3.69 0.75 -23.52
C LYS A 25 -3.97 1.87 -22.50
N LEU A 26 -3.00 2.77 -22.31
CA LEU A 26 -3.15 3.90 -21.41
C LEU A 26 -4.16 4.91 -21.97
N ASP A 27 -4.13 5.20 -23.27
CA ASP A 27 -5.10 6.08 -23.92
C ASP A 27 -6.52 5.49 -23.88
N GLU A 28 -6.67 4.20 -24.17
CA GLU A 28 -7.93 3.46 -24.03
C GLU A 28 -8.47 3.53 -22.59
N ALA A 29 -7.62 3.29 -21.59
CA ALA A 29 -8.01 3.36 -20.18
C ALA A 29 -8.42 4.78 -19.75
N ASN A 30 -7.71 5.81 -20.23
CA ASN A 30 -8.08 7.21 -19.99
C ASN A 30 -9.41 7.58 -20.64
N THR A 31 -9.63 7.13 -21.88
CA THR A 31 -10.90 7.33 -22.60
C THR A 31 -12.05 6.64 -21.88
N ALA A 32 -11.87 5.39 -21.46
CA ALA A 32 -12.85 4.66 -20.67
C ALA A 32 -13.16 5.36 -19.34
N PHE A 33 -12.15 5.88 -18.63
CA PHE A 33 -12.35 6.67 -17.41
C PHE A 33 -13.19 7.92 -17.67
N ARG A 34 -12.91 8.68 -18.74
CA ARG A 34 -13.67 9.88 -19.11
C ARG A 34 -15.13 9.57 -19.45
N ILE A 35 -15.38 8.50 -20.20
CA ILE A 35 -16.73 8.05 -20.55
C ILE A 35 -17.49 7.67 -19.27
N LEU A 36 -16.88 6.80 -18.45
CA LEU A 36 -17.46 6.36 -17.17
C LEU A 36 -17.78 7.54 -16.24
N LEU A 37 -16.89 8.54 -16.15
CA LEU A 37 -17.09 9.73 -15.35
C LEU A 37 -18.30 10.53 -15.84
N ASN A 38 -18.38 10.77 -17.15
CA ASN A 38 -19.48 11.52 -17.75
C ASN A 38 -20.83 10.81 -17.55
N ASP A 39 -20.87 9.50 -17.75
CA ASP A 39 -22.09 8.71 -17.57
C ASP A 39 -22.51 8.64 -16.11
N SER A 40 -21.56 8.47 -15.20
CA SER A 40 -21.80 8.55 -13.75
C SER A 40 -22.41 9.91 -13.35
N ILE A 41 -21.85 11.02 -13.87
CA ILE A 41 -22.38 12.37 -13.61
C ILE A 41 -23.80 12.52 -14.16
N LYS A 42 -24.08 12.03 -15.37
CA LYS A 42 -25.43 12.09 -15.97
C LYS A 42 -26.44 11.29 -15.14
N ASN A 43 -26.11 10.06 -14.77
CA ASN A 43 -26.98 9.18 -13.98
C ASN A 43 -27.28 9.78 -12.60
N LEU A 44 -26.25 10.25 -11.89
CA LEU A 44 -26.41 10.90 -10.59
C LEU A 44 -27.21 12.19 -10.67
N LYS A 45 -27.03 13.00 -11.72
CA LYS A 45 -27.88 14.19 -11.97
C LYS A 45 -29.34 13.81 -12.20
N ALA A 46 -29.61 12.75 -12.96
CA ALA A 46 -30.97 12.27 -13.20
C ALA A 46 -31.64 11.80 -11.89
N LEU A 47 -30.93 11.04 -11.06
CA LEU A 47 -31.40 10.62 -9.74
C LEU A 47 -31.61 11.80 -8.80
N SER A 48 -30.69 12.77 -8.80
CA SER A 48 -30.80 13.99 -8.00
C SER A 48 -32.06 14.79 -8.33
N LYS A 49 -32.37 14.96 -9.62
CA LYS A 49 -33.61 15.61 -10.07
C LYS A 49 -34.87 14.86 -9.62
N LYS A 50 -34.87 13.52 -9.68
CA LYS A 50 -36.02 12.69 -9.29
C LYS A 50 -36.28 12.70 -7.78
N LEU A 51 -35.22 12.70 -6.97
CA LEU A 51 -35.30 12.53 -5.52
C LEU A 51 -35.40 13.87 -4.77
N GLY A 52 -34.83 14.94 -5.32
CA GLY A 52 -34.90 16.29 -4.76
C GLY A 52 -34.20 16.40 -3.40
N GLY A 53 -34.77 17.21 -2.50
CA GLY A 53 -34.13 17.58 -1.23
C GLY A 53 -33.95 16.46 -0.19
N CYS A 54 -34.47 15.24 -0.40
CA CYS A 54 -34.22 14.13 0.54
C CYS A 54 -32.76 13.67 0.54
N ILE A 55 -32.03 13.89 -0.56
CA ILE A 55 -30.59 13.58 -0.65
C ILE A 55 -29.81 14.45 0.35
N GLU A 56 -30.04 15.77 0.34
CA GLU A 56 -29.36 16.69 1.26
C GLU A 56 -29.73 16.43 2.72
N LYS A 57 -30.98 16.06 3.00
CA LYS A 57 -31.42 15.69 4.35
C LYS A 57 -30.77 14.40 4.85
N ALA A 58 -30.46 13.45 3.96
CA ALA A 58 -29.82 12.19 4.33
C ALA A 58 -28.28 12.26 4.34
N ARG A 59 -27.68 13.32 3.77
CA ARG A 59 -26.22 13.49 3.68
C ARG A 59 -25.49 13.30 5.01
N PRO A 60 -25.92 13.87 6.16
CA PRO A 60 -25.23 13.68 7.43
C PRO A 60 -25.11 12.21 7.87
N TYR A 61 -26.12 11.38 7.56
CA TYR A 61 -26.09 9.95 7.85
C TYR A 61 -25.02 9.23 7.03
N TYR A 62 -24.93 9.51 5.73
CA TYR A 62 -23.93 8.87 4.86
C TYR A 62 -22.50 9.35 5.14
N ASP A 63 -22.32 10.62 5.52
CA ASP A 63 -21.03 11.15 5.96
C ASP A 63 -20.59 10.49 7.30
N ALA A 64 -21.53 10.28 8.22
CA ALA A 64 -21.30 9.53 9.47
C ALA A 64 -20.96 8.06 9.20
N LEU A 65 -21.62 7.41 8.23
CA LEU A 65 -21.29 6.05 7.79
C LEU A 65 -19.86 5.96 7.23
N GLU A 66 -19.44 6.93 6.42
CA GLU A 66 -18.07 6.97 5.89
C GLU A 66 -17.06 7.12 7.03
N THR A 67 -17.38 7.96 8.02
CA THR A 67 -16.56 8.16 9.22
C THR A 67 -16.48 6.90 10.06
N LEU A 68 -17.59 6.20 10.25
CA LEU A 68 -17.66 4.91 10.94
C LEU A 68 -16.80 3.86 10.24
N ARG A 69 -16.89 3.73 8.90
CA ARG A 69 -16.07 2.79 8.13
C ARG A 69 -14.58 3.08 8.30
N LYS A 70 -14.16 4.35 8.25
CA LYS A 70 -12.76 4.75 8.49
C LYS A 70 -12.32 4.42 9.91
N ALA A 71 -13.12 4.77 10.91
CA ALA A 71 -12.83 4.47 12.31
C ALA A 71 -12.73 2.96 12.57
N GLN A 72 -13.58 2.15 11.93
CA GLN A 72 -13.54 0.69 11.99
C GLN A 72 -12.22 0.14 11.43
N MET A 73 -11.82 0.59 10.23
CA MET A 73 -10.57 0.17 9.60
C MET A 73 -9.35 0.54 10.44
N ASP A 74 -9.31 1.76 11.00
CA ASP A 74 -8.22 2.20 11.86
C ASP A 74 -8.18 1.42 13.18
N CYS A 75 -9.35 1.13 13.78
CA CYS A 75 -9.47 0.31 14.97
C CYS A 75 -8.98 -1.12 14.71
N GLN A 76 -9.38 -1.74 13.60
CA GLN A 76 -8.92 -3.07 13.21
C GLN A 76 -7.40 -3.09 12.97
N ARG A 77 -6.84 -2.08 12.31
CA ARG A 77 -5.40 -1.96 12.10
C ARG A 77 -4.66 -1.84 13.44
N ALA A 78 -5.14 -1.00 14.35
CA ALA A 78 -4.56 -0.85 15.69
C ALA A 78 -4.66 -2.15 16.50
N ALA A 79 -5.77 -2.90 16.39
CA ALA A 79 -5.94 -4.19 17.03
C ALA A 79 -4.91 -5.22 16.54
N VAL A 80 -4.68 -5.31 15.23
CA VAL A 80 -3.66 -6.20 14.64
C VAL A 80 -2.26 -5.83 15.12
N LEU A 81 -1.94 -4.54 15.21
CA LEU A 81 -0.65 -4.08 15.72
C LEU A 81 -0.46 -4.43 17.20
N TYR A 82 -1.49 -4.24 18.03
CA TYR A 82 -1.47 -4.63 19.43
C TYR A 82 -1.31 -6.15 19.60
N GLN A 83 -2.05 -6.96 18.85
CA GLN A 83 -1.92 -8.42 18.86
C GLN A 83 -0.49 -8.85 18.54
N ARG A 84 0.09 -8.29 17.47
CA ARG A 84 1.47 -8.56 17.08
C ARG A 84 2.48 -8.13 18.16
N ALA A 85 2.30 -6.95 18.76
CA ALA A 85 3.18 -6.47 19.82
C ALA A 85 3.10 -7.38 21.07
N ASN A 86 1.89 -7.85 21.39
CA ASN A 86 1.68 -8.81 22.47
C ASN A 86 2.34 -10.16 22.18
N GLU A 87 2.23 -10.69 20.95
CA GLU A 87 2.92 -11.94 20.56
C GLU A 87 4.45 -11.83 20.67
N ILE A 88 5.03 -10.71 20.19
CA ILE A 88 6.46 -10.44 20.30
C ILE A 88 6.90 -10.40 21.77
N HIS A 89 6.10 -9.75 22.61
CA HIS A 89 6.37 -9.66 24.03
C HIS A 89 6.32 -11.03 24.74
N GLN A 90 5.32 -11.86 24.43
CA GLN A 90 5.26 -13.22 24.97
C GLN A 90 6.46 -14.05 24.53
N ALA A 91 6.84 -14.00 23.25
CA ALA A 91 8.02 -14.70 22.74
C ALA A 91 9.32 -14.22 23.40
N ALA A 92 9.45 -12.91 23.69
CA ALA A 92 10.59 -12.36 24.42
C ALA A 92 10.65 -12.90 25.86
N LYS A 93 9.50 -12.95 26.56
CA LYS A 93 9.39 -13.53 27.91
C LYS A 93 9.74 -15.02 27.93
N GLU A 94 9.23 -15.79 26.97
CA GLU A 94 9.56 -17.20 26.82
C GLU A 94 11.06 -17.42 26.56
N THR A 95 11.69 -16.55 25.77
CA THR A 95 13.14 -16.61 25.50
C THR A 95 13.95 -16.43 26.79
N VAL A 96 13.58 -15.46 27.64
CA VAL A 96 14.22 -15.26 28.95
C VAL A 96 14.00 -16.48 29.85
N ALA A 97 12.77 -16.96 29.95
CA ALA A 97 12.43 -18.12 30.79
C ALA A 97 13.21 -19.38 30.37
N LEU A 98 13.34 -19.64 29.06
CA LEU A 98 14.13 -20.75 28.54
C LEU A 98 15.63 -20.58 28.80
N ALA A 99 16.16 -19.36 28.72
CA ALA A 99 17.55 -19.07 29.04
C ALA A 99 17.85 -19.32 30.53
N GLU A 100 16.96 -18.89 31.43
CA GLU A 100 17.04 -19.14 32.87
C GLU A 100 16.96 -20.64 33.19
N GLN A 101 16.01 -21.37 32.59
CA GLN A 101 15.88 -22.81 32.78
C GLN A 101 17.11 -23.60 32.32
N ARG A 102 17.69 -23.22 31.17
CA ARG A 102 18.93 -23.82 30.65
C ARG A 102 20.12 -23.56 31.57
N PHE A 103 20.20 -22.38 32.17
CA PHE A 103 21.24 -22.05 33.13
C PHE A 103 21.10 -22.87 34.41
N LEU A 104 19.90 -22.96 34.98
CA LEU A 104 19.62 -23.76 36.18
C LEU A 104 19.91 -25.26 35.96
N SER A 105 19.57 -25.80 34.79
CA SER A 105 19.83 -27.21 34.48
C SER A 105 21.31 -27.54 34.26
N ARG A 106 22.15 -26.57 33.89
CA ARG A 106 23.61 -26.73 33.66
C ARG A 106 24.48 -26.04 34.71
N GLN A 107 23.92 -25.76 35.88
CA GLN A 107 24.57 -25.01 36.96
C GLN A 107 25.90 -25.64 37.43
N HIS A 108 26.08 -26.95 37.26
CA HIS A 108 27.29 -27.68 37.64
C HIS A 108 28.42 -27.59 36.58
N GLU A 109 28.10 -27.22 35.34
CA GLU A 109 29.06 -27.11 34.22
C GLU A 109 29.34 -25.66 33.83
N TRP A 110 28.38 -24.76 34.03
CA TRP A 110 28.44 -23.38 33.56
C TRP A 110 28.74 -22.42 34.71
N LYS A 111 29.82 -21.66 34.61
CA LYS A 111 30.08 -20.53 35.51
C LYS A 111 29.29 -19.34 35.01
N PHE A 112 28.68 -18.61 35.94
CA PHE A 112 28.08 -17.32 35.66
C PHE A 112 29.20 -16.33 35.30
N ASP A 113 29.47 -16.22 34.00
CA ASP A 113 30.55 -15.41 33.44
C ASP A 113 30.01 -14.10 32.85
N SER A 114 30.94 -13.22 32.44
CA SER A 114 30.61 -11.91 31.87
C SER A 114 29.73 -12.02 30.61
N ALA A 115 29.90 -13.08 29.82
CA ALA A 115 29.12 -13.29 28.59
C ALA A 115 27.65 -13.67 28.91
N TRP A 116 27.43 -14.46 29.95
CA TRP A 116 26.08 -14.81 30.38
C TRP A 116 25.35 -13.61 31.02
N GLN A 117 26.06 -12.77 31.80
CA GLN A 117 25.51 -11.51 32.30
C GLN A 117 25.06 -10.57 31.17
N GLU A 118 25.91 -10.41 30.14
CA GLU A 118 25.57 -9.61 28.95
C GLU A 118 24.36 -10.18 28.20
N MET A 119 24.29 -11.50 28.03
CA MET A 119 23.13 -12.17 27.41
C MET A 119 21.84 -11.89 28.18
N LEU A 120 21.85 -12.03 29.51
CA LEU A 120 20.65 -11.78 30.34
C LEU A 120 20.25 -10.31 30.32
N ASN A 121 21.22 -9.40 30.39
CA ASN A 121 20.98 -7.96 30.27
C ASN A 121 20.32 -7.64 28.92
N HIS A 122 20.84 -8.17 27.82
CA HIS A 122 20.26 -7.99 26.49
C HIS A 122 18.83 -8.54 26.38
N ALA A 123 18.60 -9.75 26.90
CA ALA A 123 17.28 -10.37 26.90
C ALA A 123 16.28 -9.58 27.75
N THR A 124 16.71 -9.04 28.89
CA THR A 124 15.90 -8.18 29.77
C THR A 124 15.54 -6.86 29.10
N ILE A 125 16.50 -6.19 28.46
CA ILE A 125 16.25 -4.97 27.68
C ILE A 125 15.22 -5.25 26.59
N LYS A 126 15.36 -6.37 25.86
CA LYS A 126 14.44 -6.74 24.79
C LYS A 126 13.02 -7.01 25.28
N VAL A 127 12.85 -7.65 26.45
CA VAL A 127 11.53 -7.82 27.07
C VAL A 127 10.94 -6.47 27.49
N MET A 128 11.74 -5.57 28.03
CA MET A 128 11.29 -4.24 28.43
C MET A 128 10.88 -3.37 27.22
N GLU A 129 11.64 -3.41 26.12
CA GLU A 129 11.28 -2.77 24.85
C GLU A 129 9.97 -3.34 24.30
N ALA A 130 9.80 -4.67 24.33
CA ALA A 130 8.58 -5.32 23.86
C ALA A 130 7.35 -4.98 24.74
N GLU A 131 7.49 -4.90 26.06
CA GLU A 131 6.42 -4.46 26.96
C GLU A 131 6.03 -2.99 26.68
N THR A 132 7.02 -2.13 26.43
CA THR A 132 6.77 -0.72 26.10
C THR A 132 5.96 -0.61 24.81
N GLN A 133 6.41 -1.29 23.74
CA GLN A 133 5.70 -1.31 22.45
C GLN A 133 4.28 -1.89 22.55
N LYS A 134 4.11 -2.96 23.35
CA LYS A 134 2.80 -3.53 23.65
C LYS A 134 1.90 -2.50 24.35
N THR A 135 2.40 -1.82 25.38
CA THR A 135 1.61 -0.83 26.14
C THR A 135 1.20 0.36 25.26
N GLU A 136 2.11 0.86 24.43
CA GLU A 136 1.82 1.95 23.48
C GLU A 136 0.75 1.55 22.44
N SER A 137 0.89 0.36 21.85
CA SER A 137 -0.09 -0.15 20.88
C SER A 137 -1.45 -0.45 21.53
N GLU A 138 -1.48 -0.86 22.79
CA GLU A 138 -2.70 -1.04 23.57
C GLU A 138 -3.45 0.28 23.76
N MET A 139 -2.75 1.32 24.21
CA MET A 139 -3.35 2.65 24.41
C MET A 139 -3.91 3.21 23.10
N GLU A 140 -3.18 3.05 21.99
CA GLU A 140 -3.67 3.50 20.68
C GLU A 140 -4.89 2.70 20.23
N HIS A 141 -4.91 1.38 20.41
CA HIS A 141 -6.08 0.55 20.11
C HIS A 141 -7.31 0.96 20.95
N GLN A 142 -7.14 1.21 22.24
CA GLN A 142 -8.21 1.70 23.12
C GLN A 142 -8.75 3.05 22.64
N LYS A 143 -7.86 3.99 22.30
CA LYS A 143 -8.25 5.29 21.74
C LYS A 143 -9.05 5.15 20.44
N ARG A 144 -8.61 4.29 19.51
CA ARG A 144 -9.33 4.04 18.26
C ARG A 144 -10.69 3.39 18.48
N THR A 145 -10.78 2.48 19.45
CA THR A 145 -12.04 1.85 19.87
C THR A 145 -13.05 2.88 20.37
N LEU A 146 -12.62 3.87 21.17
CA LEU A 146 -13.50 4.95 21.63
C LEU A 146 -14.05 5.78 20.47
N ILE A 147 -13.21 6.13 19.48
CA ILE A 147 -13.62 6.87 18.30
C ILE A 147 -14.61 6.05 17.47
N PHE A 148 -14.36 4.75 17.28
CA PHE A 148 -15.26 3.83 16.59
C PHE A 148 -16.65 3.78 17.26
N ASN A 149 -16.68 3.56 18.58
CA ASN A 149 -17.94 3.52 19.34
C ASN A 149 -18.71 4.84 19.28
N GLN A 150 -18.01 5.99 19.29
CA GLN A 150 -18.64 7.30 19.12
C GLN A 150 -19.25 7.48 17.73
N ALA A 151 -18.52 7.09 16.67
CA ALA A 151 -19.04 7.13 15.31
C ALA A 151 -20.24 6.20 15.12
N GLU A 152 -20.22 5.01 15.73
CA GLU A 152 -21.32 4.06 15.68
C GLU A 152 -22.59 4.63 16.31
N LYS A 153 -22.45 5.26 17.49
CA LYS A 153 -23.55 5.96 18.14
C LYS A 153 -24.11 7.09 17.28
N GLN A 154 -23.26 7.90 16.64
CA GLN A 154 -23.70 8.97 15.74
C GLN A 154 -24.50 8.42 14.55
N VAL A 155 -24.05 7.33 13.94
CA VAL A 155 -24.77 6.67 12.85
C VAL A 155 -26.15 6.21 13.32
N HIS A 156 -26.24 5.59 14.50
CA HIS A 156 -27.52 5.17 15.08
C HIS A 156 -28.47 6.35 15.36
N ASP A 157 -27.94 7.45 15.90
CA ASP A 157 -28.71 8.68 16.15
C ASP A 157 -29.25 9.29 14.84
N PHE A 158 -28.48 9.27 13.76
CA PHE A 158 -28.95 9.74 12.46
C PHE A 158 -29.93 8.78 11.79
N GLU A 159 -29.72 7.47 11.92
CA GLU A 159 -30.61 6.44 11.37
C GLU A 159 -32.03 6.57 11.94
N SER A 160 -32.13 6.74 13.27
CA SER A 160 -33.41 6.91 13.95
C SER A 160 -34.12 8.21 13.54
N LYS A 161 -33.39 9.33 13.42
CA LYS A 161 -33.95 10.66 13.09
C LYS A 161 -34.31 10.82 11.61
N LEU A 162 -33.56 10.19 10.69
CA LEU A 162 -33.62 10.46 9.25
C LEU A 162 -34.17 9.29 8.41
N ARG A 163 -34.74 8.26 9.04
CA ARG A 163 -35.18 6.99 8.41
C ARG A 163 -35.89 7.14 7.06
N LYS A 164 -36.89 8.03 6.95
CA LYS A 164 -37.64 8.26 5.69
C LYS A 164 -36.77 8.87 4.59
N SER A 165 -35.93 9.85 4.94
CA SER A 165 -35.03 10.51 3.99
C SER A 165 -33.98 9.51 3.49
N ILE A 166 -33.39 8.73 4.41
CA ILE A 166 -32.41 7.67 4.09
C ILE A 166 -33.01 6.66 3.12
N SER A 167 -34.19 6.11 3.43
CA SER A 167 -34.86 5.13 2.57
C SER A 167 -35.14 5.68 1.17
N LYS A 168 -35.54 6.96 1.06
CA LYS A 168 -35.85 7.58 -0.23
C LYS A 168 -34.59 7.94 -1.03
N SER A 169 -33.52 8.37 -0.36
CA SER A 169 -32.25 8.73 -1.02
C SER A 169 -31.35 7.53 -1.32
N LYS A 170 -31.63 6.35 -0.76
CA LYS A 170 -30.81 5.14 -0.89
C LYS A 170 -30.36 4.82 -2.32
N PRO A 171 -31.23 4.85 -3.37
CA PRO A 171 -30.81 4.56 -4.74
C PRO A 171 -29.73 5.52 -5.27
N TYR A 172 -29.74 6.78 -4.83
CA TYR A 172 -28.71 7.75 -5.23
C TYR A 172 -27.36 7.45 -4.60
N PHE A 173 -27.34 7.09 -3.31
CA PHE A 173 -26.08 6.81 -2.62
C PHE A 173 -25.48 5.46 -3.03
N GLU A 174 -26.31 4.45 -3.33
CA GLU A 174 -25.86 3.17 -3.89
C GLU A 174 -25.25 3.35 -5.29
N GLU A 175 -25.92 4.09 -6.18
CA GLU A 175 -25.38 4.40 -7.50
C GLU A 175 -24.08 5.23 -7.38
N LYS A 176 -24.04 6.19 -6.46
CA LYS A 176 -22.83 7.00 -6.20
C LYS A 176 -21.67 6.12 -5.76
N GLU A 177 -21.89 5.19 -4.84
CA GLU A 177 -20.87 4.25 -4.35
C GLU A 177 -20.37 3.33 -5.49
N LEU A 178 -21.28 2.82 -6.32
CA LEU A 178 -20.93 2.01 -7.50
C LEU A 178 -20.07 2.81 -8.50
N CYS A 179 -20.50 4.02 -8.86
CA CYS A 179 -19.75 4.92 -9.74
C CYS A 179 -18.36 5.21 -9.16
N GLN A 180 -18.27 5.52 -7.86
CA GLN A 180 -16.99 5.78 -7.19
C GLN A 180 -16.07 4.56 -7.24
N LYS A 181 -16.58 3.36 -6.98
CA LYS A 181 -15.80 2.10 -7.06
C LYS A 181 -15.28 1.85 -8.46
N ASN A 182 -16.12 1.99 -9.48
CA ASN A 182 -15.73 1.77 -10.87
C ASN A 182 -14.69 2.82 -11.32
N LEU A 183 -14.88 4.09 -10.95
CA LEU A 183 -13.91 5.15 -11.24
C LEU A 183 -12.58 4.93 -10.54
N ALA A 184 -12.59 4.51 -9.27
CA ALA A 184 -11.38 4.18 -8.51
C ALA A 184 -10.61 3.03 -9.19
N SER A 185 -11.30 1.95 -9.58
CA SER A 185 -10.67 0.81 -10.28
C SER A 185 -10.07 1.22 -11.63
N GLN A 186 -10.77 2.03 -12.42
CA GLN A 186 -10.21 2.54 -13.69
C GLN A 186 -9.02 3.47 -13.45
N LYS A 187 -9.06 4.30 -12.40
CA LYS A 187 -7.95 5.16 -12.02
C LYS A 187 -6.72 4.34 -11.60
N GLU A 188 -6.88 3.30 -10.79
CA GLU A 188 -5.80 2.38 -10.43
C GLU A 188 -5.18 1.72 -11.66
N LYS A 189 -6.00 1.30 -12.63
CA LYS A 189 -5.52 0.75 -13.90
C LYS A 189 -4.70 1.78 -14.69
N VAL A 190 -5.16 3.03 -14.78
CA VAL A 190 -4.42 4.12 -15.43
C VAL A 190 -3.08 4.35 -14.73
N GLU A 191 -3.06 4.45 -13.39
CA GLU A 191 -1.84 4.66 -12.60
C GLU A 191 -0.86 3.48 -12.76
N PHE A 192 -1.37 2.25 -12.79
CA PHE A 192 -0.56 1.06 -13.04
C PHE A 192 0.09 1.10 -14.43
N LEU A 193 -0.69 1.38 -15.48
CA LEU A 193 -0.18 1.48 -16.85
C LEU A 193 0.85 2.61 -16.99
N GLN A 194 0.64 3.76 -16.34
CA GLN A 194 1.61 4.86 -16.30
C GLN A 194 2.92 4.43 -15.65
N LYS A 195 2.86 3.75 -14.51
CA LYS A 195 4.06 3.22 -13.83
C LYS A 195 4.81 2.24 -14.73
N GLN A 196 4.11 1.29 -15.35
CA GLN A 196 4.72 0.35 -16.29
C GLN A 196 5.36 1.07 -17.48
N LEU A 197 4.68 2.04 -18.07
CA LEU A 197 5.21 2.82 -19.19
C LEU A 197 6.51 3.56 -18.81
N ILE A 198 6.56 4.16 -17.63
CA ILE A 198 7.78 4.81 -17.12
C ILE A 198 8.91 3.79 -16.97
N LEU A 199 8.64 2.61 -16.40
CA LEU A 199 9.64 1.56 -16.22
C LEU A 199 10.21 1.07 -17.56
N VAL A 200 9.35 0.85 -18.57
CA VAL A 200 9.79 0.39 -19.90
C VAL A 200 10.56 1.50 -20.62
N LYS A 201 10.12 2.77 -20.54
CA LYS A 201 10.88 3.91 -21.08
C LYS A 201 12.26 4.06 -20.44
N ASN A 202 12.37 3.80 -19.13
CA ASN A 202 13.66 3.76 -18.45
C ASN A 202 14.54 2.61 -18.95
N SER A 203 13.97 1.42 -19.17
CA SER A 203 14.68 0.27 -19.74
C SER A 203 15.18 0.55 -21.16
N TYR A 204 14.35 1.17 -22.00
CA TYR A 204 14.70 1.63 -23.33
C TYR A 204 15.87 2.63 -23.31
N SER A 205 15.80 3.65 -22.44
CA SER A 205 16.88 4.62 -22.27
C SER A 205 18.19 3.97 -21.77
N LEU A 206 18.10 2.99 -20.87
CA LEU A 206 19.26 2.25 -20.39
C LEU A 206 19.91 1.42 -21.52
N SER A 207 19.11 0.75 -22.35
CA SER A 207 19.62 -0.01 -23.49
C SER A 207 20.27 0.89 -24.55
N LEU A 208 19.74 2.08 -24.80
CA LEU A 208 20.42 3.09 -25.65
C LEU A 208 21.78 3.48 -25.08
N LYS A 209 21.86 3.81 -23.78
CA LYS A 209 23.14 4.13 -23.12
C LYS A 209 24.14 2.98 -23.16
N ASN A 210 23.67 1.74 -23.07
CA ASN A 210 24.53 0.56 -23.18
C ASN A 210 25.08 0.41 -24.61
N LEU A 211 24.27 0.66 -25.64
CA LEU A 211 24.73 0.67 -27.03
C LEU A 211 25.75 1.77 -27.29
N GLU A 212 25.53 2.97 -26.76
CA GLU A 212 26.50 4.09 -26.83
C GLU A 212 27.84 3.66 -26.22
N LYS A 213 27.85 3.10 -25.00
CA LYS A 213 29.07 2.59 -24.35
C LYS A 213 29.76 1.50 -25.16
N ILE A 214 29.01 0.53 -25.68
CA ILE A 214 29.59 -0.54 -26.51
C ILE A 214 30.20 0.06 -27.80
N SER A 215 29.54 1.05 -28.39
CA SER A 215 30.05 1.78 -29.55
C SER A 215 31.36 2.50 -29.22
N GLU A 216 31.40 3.27 -28.13
CA GLU A 216 32.59 3.95 -27.63
C GLU A 216 33.75 2.98 -27.39
N GLU A 217 33.51 1.84 -26.73
CA GLU A 217 34.52 0.79 -26.50
C GLU A 217 35.10 0.25 -27.81
N ILE A 218 34.26 0.02 -28.83
CA ILE A 218 34.70 -0.43 -30.15
C ILE A 218 35.58 0.65 -30.81
N HIS A 219 35.17 1.92 -30.73
CA HIS A 219 35.92 3.05 -31.27
C HIS A 219 37.27 3.23 -30.57
N SER A 220 37.31 3.16 -29.23
CA SER A 220 38.55 3.24 -28.45
C SER A 220 39.52 2.11 -28.80
N LYS A 221 39.03 0.86 -28.94
CA LYS A 221 39.89 -0.27 -29.33
C LYS A 221 40.43 -0.16 -30.76
N ARG A 222 39.66 0.39 -31.69
CA ARG A 222 40.14 0.67 -33.06
C ARG A 222 41.16 1.82 -33.07
N GLY A 223 40.94 2.85 -32.25
CA GLY A 223 41.86 3.99 -32.10
C GLY A 223 43.20 3.63 -31.46
N THR A 224 43.25 2.64 -30.55
CA THR A 224 44.50 2.14 -29.97
C THR A 224 45.28 1.24 -30.92
N ILE A 225 44.60 0.40 -31.71
CA ILE A 225 45.24 -0.43 -32.75
C ILE A 225 45.92 0.43 -33.83
N GLY A 226 45.33 1.60 -34.16
CA GLY A 226 45.95 2.56 -35.10
C GLY A 226 47.17 3.31 -34.57
N ARG A 227 47.46 3.27 -33.26
CA ARG A 227 48.66 3.89 -32.65
C ARG A 227 49.79 2.92 -32.32
N GLY A 228 49.54 1.60 -32.39
CA GLY A 228 50.54 0.55 -32.11
C GLY A 228 51.32 0.06 -33.34
N ILE A 229 51.11 0.64 -34.51
CA ILE A 229 51.81 0.31 -35.77
C ILE A 229 52.52 1.58 -36.32
N ARG A 230 53.16 2.34 -35.45
CA ARG A 230 54.09 3.42 -35.84
C ARG A 230 55.41 3.26 -35.11
#